data_AF-A0A285CSF9-F1
#
_entry.id   AF-A0A285CSF9-F1
#
_cell.length_a   1.000
_cell.length_b   1.000
_cell.length_c   1.000
_cell.angle_alpha   90.00
_cell.angle_beta   90.00
_cell.angle_gamma   90.00
#
_symmetry.space_group_name_H-M   'P 1'
#
loop_
_entity.id
_entity.type
_entity.pdbx_description
1 polymer ?
#
loop_
_entity_poly.entity_id
_entity_poly.type
_entity_poly.pdbx_seq_one_letter_code
_entity_poly.pdbx_strand_id
1 'polypeptide(L)' 'MTDRVALVLAALILAALALDFWLFGAAGGLIVLRKLSQLVDYLIFWR' A
#
# COMPACT_ATOMS: atom_id res chain seq x y z
N MET A 1 -1.45 22.07 9.44
CA MET A 1 -0.32 21.52 8.64
C MET A 1 -0.55 20.05 8.30
N THR A 2 -1.12 19.27 9.21
CA THR A 2 -1.55 17.87 9.05
C THR A 2 -2.47 17.64 7.85
N ASP A 3 -3.48 18.47 7.66
CA ASP A 3 -4.54 18.15 6.67
C ASP A 3 -4.05 18.30 5.22
N ARG A 4 -3.22 19.31 4.94
CA ARG A 4 -2.62 19.50 3.61
C ARG A 4 -1.64 18.37 3.27
N VAL A 5 -0.82 17.96 4.23
CA VAL A 5 0.13 16.84 4.04
C VAL A 5 -0.63 15.53 3.85
N ALA A 6 -1.68 15.28 4.63
CA ALA A 6 -2.53 14.10 4.48
C ALA A 6 -3.18 14.04 3.10
N LEU A 7 -3.71 15.16 2.59
CA LEU A 7 -4.31 15.23 1.25
C LEU A 7 -3.28 14.96 0.15
N VAL A 8 -2.08 15.53 0.24
CA VAL A 8 -1.00 15.28 -0.74
C VAL A 8 -0.57 13.82 -0.71
N LEU A 9 -0.41 13.22 0.48
CA LEU A 9 -0.07 11.81 0.61
C LEU A 9 -1.17 10.90 0.06
N ALA A 10 -2.43 11.20 0.34
CA ALA A 10 -3.56 10.45 -0.19
C ALA A 10 -3.57 10.48 -1.73
N ALA A 11 -3.36 11.66 -2.33
CA ALA A 11 -3.27 11.81 -3.77
C ALA A 11 -2.10 11.02 -4.38
N LEU A 12 -0.93 11.04 -3.75
CA LEU A 12 0.25 10.28 -4.19
C LEU A 12 0.01 8.76 -4.13
N ILE A 13 -0.61 8.27 -3.06
CA ILE A 13 -0.93 6.85 -2.90
C ILE A 13 -1.91 6.40 -3.98
N LEU A 14 -2.98 7.17 -4.22
CA LEU A 14 -3.95 6.85 -5.27
C LEU A 14 -3.32 6.86 -6.67
N ALA A 15 -2.43 7.83 -6.96
CA ALA A 15 -1.71 7.88 -8.22
C ALA A 15 -0.80 6.66 -8.42
N ALA A 16 -0.09 6.23 -7.37
CA ALA A 16 0.77 5.05 -7.42
C ALA A 16 -0.04 3.76 -7.66
N LEU A 17 -1.19 3.60 -7.00
CA LEU A 17 -2.08 2.46 -7.22
C LEU A 17 -2.66 2.44 -8.64
N ALA A 18 -3.08 3.61 -9.15
CA ALA A 18 -3.59 3.72 -10.52
C ALA A 18 -2.50 3.38 -11.55
N LEU A 19 -1.26 3.83 -11.33
CA LEU A 19 -0.13 3.51 -12.17
C LEU A 19 0.19 2.00 -12.16
N ASP A 20 0.20 1.37 -10.98
CA ASP A 20 0.42 -0.07 -10.84
C ASP A 20 -0.66 -0.89 -11.54
N PHE A 21 -1.91 -0.46 -11.41
CA PHE A 21 -3.03 -1.10 -12.10
C PHE A 21 -2.89 -1.00 -13.62
N TRP A 22 -2.52 0.18 -14.14
CA TRP A 22 -2.48 0.42 -15.58
C TRP A 22 -1.26 -0.18 -16.27
N LEU A 23 -0.08 -0.11 -15.65
CA LEU A 23 1.17 -0.61 -16.24
C LEU A 23 1.45 -2.08 -15.95
N PHE A 24 1.06 -2.56 -14.77
CA PHE A 24 1.48 -3.87 -14.25
C PHE A 24 0.29 -4.77 -13.86
N GLY A 25 -0.95 -4.35 -14.12
CA GLY A 25 -2.14 -5.15 -13.85
C GLY A 25 -2.31 -5.49 -12.36
N ALA A 26 -1.91 -4.59 -11.46
CA ALA A 26 -1.93 -4.75 -10.00
C ALA A 26 -0.90 -5.73 -9.41
N ALA A 27 0.13 -6.12 -10.16
CA ALA A 27 1.18 -7.01 -9.66
C ALA A 27 1.93 -6.44 -8.45
N GLY A 28 2.22 -5.13 -8.43
CA GLY A 28 2.85 -4.47 -7.29
C GLY A 28 1.97 -4.51 -6.04
N GLY A 29 0.68 -4.22 -6.19
CA GLY A 29 -0.31 -4.33 -5.12
C GLY A 29 -0.39 -5.74 -4.51
N LEU A 30 -0.33 -6.79 -5.32
CA LEU A 30 -0.31 -8.18 -4.83
C LEU A 30 0.94 -8.49 -3.99
N ILE A 31 2.11 -7.96 -4.37
CA ILE A 31 3.35 -8.13 -3.60
C ILE A 31 3.22 -7.43 -2.24
N VAL A 32 2.68 -6.22 -2.22
CA VAL A 32 2.46 -5.45 -0.97
C VAL A 32 1.52 -6.21 -0.05
N LEU A 33 0.40 -6.72 -0.57
CA LEU A 33 -0.55 -7.54 0.20
C LEU A 33 0.11 -8.79 0.79
N ARG A 34 0.92 -9.51 0.01
CA ARG A 34 1.65 -10.69 0.49
C ARG A 34 2.63 -10.35 1.62
N LYS A 35 3.32 -9.22 1.53
CA LYS A 35 4.23 -8.78 2.61
C LYS A 35 3.46 -8.37 3.86
N LEU A 36 2.32 -7.71 3.70
CA LEU A 36 1.45 -7.36 4.83
C LEU A 36 0.89 -8.60 5.52
N SER A 37 0.47 -9.63 4.77
CA SER A 37 0.01 -10.88 5.39
C SER A 37 1.12 -11.56 6.20
N GLN A 38 2.36 -11.58 5.68
CA GLN A 38 3.52 -12.10 6.43
C GLN A 38 3.81 -11.31 7.71
N LEU A 39 3.64 -9.98 7.67
CA LEU A 39 3.79 -9.14 8.86
C LEU A 39 2.68 -9.40 9.89
N VAL A 40 1.45 -9.63 9.44
CA VAL A 40 0.34 -10.02 10.30
C VAL A 40 0.62 -11.38 10.94
N ASP A 41 1.05 -12.37 10.16
CA ASP A 41 1.41 -13.71 10.67
C ASP A 41 2.54 -13.62 11.70
N TYR A 42 3.55 -12.80 11.43
CA TYR A 42 4.61 -12.51 12.38
C TYR A 42 4.05 -11.89 13.67
N LEU A 43 3.22 -10.84 13.57
CA LEU A 43 2.63 -10.20 14.74
C LEU A 43 1.79 -11.17 15.57
N ILE A 44 1.05 -12.08 14.93
CA ILE A 44 0.27 -13.13 15.59
C ILE A 44 1.19 -14.10 16.34
N PHE A 45 2.35 -14.47 15.78
CA PHE A 45 3.32 -15.33 16.45
C PHE A 45 3.87 -14.72 17.76
N TRP A 46 4.06 -13.39 17.81
CA TRP A 46 4.54 -12.71 19.02
C TRP A 46 3.45 -12.38 20.04
N ARG A 47 2.18 -12.57 19.71
CA ARG A 47 1.06 -12.40 20.63
C ARG A 47 0.85 -13.66 21.46
#